data_AF-A0A6C0DAI2-F1
#
_entry.id   AF-A0A6C0DAI2-F1
#
_cell.length_a   1.000
_cell.length_b   1.000
_cell.length_c   1.000
_cell.angle_alpha   90.00
_cell.angle_beta   90.00
_cell.angle_gamma   90.00
#
_symmetry.space_group_name_H-M   'P 1'
#
loop_
_entity.id
_entity.type
_entity.pdbx_description
1 polymer ?
#
loop_
_entity_poly.entity_id
_entity_poly.type
_entity_poly.pdbx_seq_one_letter_code
_entity_poly.pdbx_strand_id
1 'polypeptide(L)' 'MIQTSMIQTSKLNSEQIYTSLPDKYEQYSIETQQLIVKYLNQLDNKEQIAYLIAKEHLGTSFDIVKSIGYIEWKKKQNDA' A
#
# COMPACT_ATOMS: atom_id res chain seq x y z
N MET A 1 -26.41 26.76 -14.89
CA MET A 1 -25.56 26.05 -15.86
C MET A 1 -24.20 25.93 -15.17
N ILE A 2 -23.80 24.76 -14.66
CA ILE A 2 -23.44 23.57 -15.41
C ILE A 2 -23.96 22.32 -14.67
N GLN A 3 -24.69 21.46 -15.38
CA GLN A 3 -24.79 20.03 -15.03
C GLN A 3 -23.53 19.33 -15.51
N THR A 4 -23.06 18.27 -14.83
CA THR A 4 -22.50 17.01 -15.39
C THR A 4 -21.93 16.21 -14.19
N SER A 5 -22.69 15.30 -13.58
CA SER A 5 -22.70 13.84 -13.83
C SER A 5 -21.57 13.07 -13.12
N MET A 6 -21.98 12.26 -12.14
CA MET A 6 -21.50 10.91 -11.85
C MET A 6 -20.00 10.61 -11.96
N ILE A 7 -19.29 10.63 -10.82
CA ILE A 7 -18.30 9.57 -10.53
C ILE A 7 -18.35 9.24 -9.03
N GLN A 8 -19.21 8.28 -8.69
CA GLN A 8 -19.18 7.52 -7.45
C GLN A 8 -18.07 6.47 -7.59
N THR A 9 -16.87 6.75 -7.09
CA THR A 9 -15.92 5.73 -6.63
C THR A 9 -15.04 6.34 -5.54
N SER A 10 -15.30 5.89 -4.31
CA SER A 10 -14.37 5.78 -3.18
C SER A 10 -13.36 6.91 -3.01
N LYS A 11 -13.75 7.91 -2.20
CA LYS A 11 -12.82 8.73 -1.41
C LYS A 11 -11.91 7.80 -0.57
N LEU A 12 -10.77 7.39 -1.12
CA LEU A 12 -9.58 7.09 -0.32
C LEU A 12 -8.63 8.26 -0.53
N ASN A 13 -8.49 9.01 0.54
CA ASN A 13 -7.97 10.36 0.56
C ASN A 13 -6.46 10.30 0.39
N SER A 14 -5.90 11.09 -0.52
CA SER A 14 -4.45 11.20 -0.78
C SER A 14 -3.60 11.42 0.48
N GLU A 15 -4.19 11.96 1.55
CA GLU A 15 -3.54 12.16 2.85
C GLU A 15 -3.41 10.88 3.70
N GLN A 16 -4.32 9.91 3.56
CA GLN A 16 -4.25 8.65 4.34
C GLN A 16 -3.14 7.72 3.85
N ILE A 17 -2.77 7.80 2.56
CA ILE A 17 -1.69 7.00 1.98
C ILE A 17 -0.35 7.27 2.68
N TYR A 18 -0.07 8.55 2.99
CA TYR A 18 1.18 8.94 3.67
C TYR A 18 1.23 8.46 5.14
N THR A 19 0.09 8.37 5.81
CA THR A 19 0.02 7.85 7.19
C THR A 19 0.26 6.33 7.24
N SER A 20 -0.04 5.62 6.16
CA SER A 20 0.10 4.16 6.05
C SER A 20 1.41 3.69 5.41
N LEU A 21 2.43 4.55 5.23
CA LEU A 21 3.72 4.09 4.71
C LEU A 21 4.54 3.39 5.81
N PRO A 22 5.36 2.38 5.47
CA PRO A 22 6.25 1.74 6.44
C PRO A 22 7.38 2.69 6.85
N ASP A 23 7.87 2.59 8.09
CA ASP A 23 8.90 3.51 8.62
C ASP A 23 10.21 3.47 7.83
N LYS A 24 10.51 2.34 7.19
CA LYS A 24 11.70 2.16 6.34
C LYS A 24 11.51 2.64 4.90
N TYR A 25 10.37 3.27 4.57
CA TYR A 25 10.01 3.61 3.20
C TYR A 25 11.11 4.40 2.46
N GLU A 26 11.67 5.42 3.11
CA GLU A 26 12.71 6.28 2.51
C GLU A 26 14.06 5.57 2.31
N GLN A 27 14.28 4.42 2.95
CA GLN A 27 15.53 3.66 2.85
C GLN A 27 15.57 2.77 1.61
N TYR A 28 14.43 2.56 0.96
CA TYR A 28 14.35 1.73 -0.23
C TYR A 28 14.69 2.51 -1.51
N SER A 29 15.11 1.80 -2.56
CA SER A 29 15.28 2.40 -3.89
C SER A 29 13.96 2.98 -4.42
N ILE A 30 14.04 3.96 -5.32
CA ILE A 30 12.87 4.59 -5.94
C ILE A 30 11.93 3.54 -6.57
N GLU A 31 12.50 2.55 -7.27
CA GLU A 31 11.73 1.44 -7.85
C GLU A 31 10.96 0.64 -6.79
N THR A 32 11.61 0.35 -5.67
CA THR A 32 10.99 -0.40 -4.57
C THR A 32 9.90 0.42 -3.90
N GLN A 33 10.12 1.72 -3.71
CA GLN A 33 9.10 2.64 -3.19
C GLN A 33 7.84 2.65 -4.06
N GLN A 34 8.01 2.74 -5.39
CA GLN A 34 6.89 2.66 -6.34
C GLN A 34 6.13 1.33 -6.25
N LEU A 35 6.84 0.22 -6.13
CA LEU A 35 6.23 -1.10 -5.96
C LEU A 35 5.48 -1.24 -4.63
N ILE A 36 6.02 -0.69 -3.54
CA ILE A 36 5.36 -0.64 -2.24
C ILE A 36 4.04 0.12 -2.34
N VAL A 37 4.06 1.30 -2.96
CA VAL A 37 2.83 2.10 -3.14
C VAL A 37 1.82 1.36 -4.01
N LYS A 38 2.27 0.71 -5.10
CA LYS A 38 1.40 -0.11 -5.96
C LYS A 38 0.77 -1.28 -5.19
N TYR A 39 1.56 -1.95 -4.35
CA TYR A 39 1.09 -3.04 -3.49
C TYR A 39 0.07 -2.57 -2.47
N LEU A 40 0.35 -1.47 -1.75
CA LEU A 40 -0.57 -0.93 -0.76
C LEU A 40 -1.89 -0.47 -1.37
N ASN A 41 -1.85 0.14 -2.57
CA ASN A 41 -3.05 0.62 -3.27
C ASN A 41 -3.96 -0.50 -3.78
N GLN A 42 -3.44 -1.71 -3.99
CA GLN A 42 -4.27 -2.84 -4.43
C GLN A 42 -4.86 -3.64 -3.26
N LEU A 43 -4.42 -3.41 -2.02
CA LEU A 43 -4.92 -4.16 -0.87
C LEU A 43 -6.41 -3.90 -0.66
N ASP A 44 -7.16 -4.97 -0.42
CA ASP A 44 -8.55 -4.87 0.01
C ASP A 44 -8.66 -4.45 1.48
N ASN A 45 -9.88 -4.18 1.95
CA ASN A 45 -10.10 -3.65 3.30
C ASN A 45 -9.55 -4.57 4.40
N LYS A 46 -9.64 -5.90 4.24
CA LYS A 46 -9.12 -6.85 5.24
C LYS A 46 -7.59 -6.88 5.22
N GLU A 47 -7.01 -6.83 4.03
CA GLU A 47 -5.56 -6.79 3.84
C GLU A 47 -4.95 -5.49 4.38
N GLN A 48 -5.63 -4.36 4.21
CA GLN A 48 -5.23 -3.07 4.80
C GLN A 48 -5.23 -3.12 6.33
N ILE A 49 -6.26 -3.70 6.94
CA ILE A 49 -6.32 -3.87 8.40
C ILE A 49 -5.18 -4.77 8.88
N ALA A 50 -4.95 -5.91 8.20
CA ALA A 50 -3.85 -6.81 8.54
C ALA A 50 -2.47 -6.13 8.42
N TYR A 51 -2.29 -5.32 7.39
CA TYR A 51 -1.10 -4.50 7.20
C TYR A 51 -0.90 -3.51 8.36
N LEU A 52 -1.94 -2.78 8.76
CA LEU A 52 -1.87 -1.81 9.86
C LEU A 52 -1.53 -2.49 11.19
N ILE A 53 -2.17 -3.63 11.49
CA ILE A 53 -1.88 -4.41 12.71
C ILE A 53 -0.43 -4.89 12.70
N ALA A 54 0.06 -5.41 11.57
CA ALA A 54 1.45 -5.89 11.47
C ALA A 54 2.45 -4.73 11.61
N LYS A 55 2.18 -3.58 10.98
CA LYS A 55 2.99 -2.37 11.11
C LYS A 55 3.01 -1.88 12.56
N GLU A 56 1.87 -1.80 13.21
CA GLU A 56 1.77 -1.36 14.61
C GLU A 56 2.49 -2.32 15.57
N HIS A 57 2.29 -3.63 15.39
CA HIS A 57 2.86 -4.64 16.28
C HIS A 57 4.38 -4.80 16.13
N LEU A 58 4.91 -4.63 14.92
CA LEU A 58 6.34 -4.77 14.63
C LEU A 58 7.07 -3.43 14.66
N GLY A 59 6.36 -2.31 14.57
CA GLY A 59 6.92 -0.95 14.59
C GLY A 59 8.11 -0.80 13.64
N THR A 60 9.23 -0.32 14.18
CA THR A 60 10.50 -0.15 13.44
C THR A 60 11.10 -1.46 12.93
N SER A 61 10.73 -2.62 13.49
CA SER A 61 11.15 -3.93 12.98
C SER A 61 10.35 -4.35 11.75
N PHE A 62 9.20 -3.74 11.48
CA PHE A 62 8.41 -4.02 10.28
C PHE A 62 9.24 -3.78 9.02
N ASP A 63 9.10 -4.67 8.05
CA ASP A 63 9.77 -4.59 6.77
C ASP A 63 8.81 -5.12 5.69
N ILE A 64 8.17 -4.19 4.98
CA ILE A 64 7.10 -4.55 4.04
C ILE A 64 7.62 -5.44 2.91
N VAL A 65 8.85 -5.23 2.44
CA VAL A 65 9.39 -6.00 1.31
C VAL A 65 9.74 -7.43 1.70
N LYS A 66 9.85 -7.71 3.00
CA LYS A 66 10.03 -9.07 3.55
C LYS A 66 8.72 -9.72 4.00
N SER A 67 7.60 -9.00 3.94
CA SER A 67 6.29 -9.56 4.27
C SER A 67 5.86 -10.59 3.23
N ILE A 68 5.17 -11.65 3.68
CA ILE A 68 4.69 -12.73 2.81
C ILE A 68 3.78 -12.17 1.70
N GLY A 69 2.83 -11.29 2.07
CA GLY A 69 1.90 -10.70 1.12
C GLY A 69 2.59 -9.92 0.00
N TYR A 70 3.60 -9.11 0.33
CA TYR A 70 4.36 -8.37 -0.69
C TYR A 70 5.17 -9.30 -1.60
N ILE A 71 5.81 -10.33 -1.04
CA ILE A 71 6.61 -11.30 -1.81
C ILE A 71 5.72 -12.07 -2.79
N GLU A 72 4.57 -12.55 -2.33
CA GLU A 72 3.61 -13.28 -3.17
C GLU A 72 3.02 -12.39 -4.25
N TRP A 73 2.64 -11.16 -3.90
CA TRP A 73 2.18 -10.18 -4.89
C TRP A 73 3.25 -9.89 -5.94
N LYS A 74 4.50 -9.66 -5.52
CA LYS A 74 5.61 -9.37 -6.43
C LYS A 74 5.88 -10.51 -7.40
N LYS A 75 5.78 -11.77 -6.96
CA LYS A 75 5.89 -12.95 -7.83
C LYS A 75 4.83 -12.91 -8.94
N LYS A 76 3.56 -12.65 -8.59
CA LYS A 76 2.46 -12.51 -9.57
C LYS A 76 2.67 -11.39 -10.60
N GLN A 77 3.46 -10.36 -10.27
CA GLN A 77 3.79 -9.29 -11.23
C GLN A 77 4.92 -9.67 -12.19
N ASN A 78 5.75 -10.66 -11.85
CA ASN A 78 6.87 -11.12 -12.68
C ASN A 78 6.50 -12.33 -13.57
N ASP A 79 5.41 -13.02 -13.22
CA ASP A 79 4.86 -14.15 -13.99
C ASP A 79 3.87 -13.69 -15.09
N ALA A 80 3.77 -12.37 -15.34
CA ALA A 80 2.91 -11.73 -16.33
C ALA A 80 3.75 -11.01 -17.39
#